data_AF-A0A7N2MC53-F1
#
_entry.id   AF-A0A7N2MC53-F1
#
_cell.length_a   1.000
_cell.length_b   1.000
_cell.length_c   1.000
_cell.angle_alpha   90.00
_cell.angle_beta   90.00
_cell.angle_gamma   90.00
#
_symmetry.space_group_name_H-M   'P 1'
#
loop_
_entity.id
_entity.type
_entity.pdbx_description
1 polymer ?
#
loop_
_entity_poly.entity_id
_entity_poly.type
_entity_poly.pdbx_seq_one_letter_code
_entity_poly.pdbx_strand_id
1 'polypeptide(L)'
;MPELRRAFWAISVWCRRTDELVDGPNATYTTPKDLERWEKRLNDIFEGRPCDVYDVALSDTASKYPIHIQPFKDMIEGMKLDLTKSRYENFDELYLYCYHVAGTVGLMSVPVIGIAPKSKASIESVYNAALALGIANQLTNILRDVGEE
;
A
#
# COMPACT_ATOMS: atom_id res chain seq x y z
N MET A 1 16.71 2.22 -16.08
CA MET A 1 17.22 1.62 -14.83
C MET A 1 16.45 0.34 -14.51
N PRO A 2 16.95 -0.84 -14.90
CA PRO A 2 16.27 -2.13 -14.63
C PRO A 2 16.04 -2.42 -13.15
N GLU A 3 16.93 -1.95 -12.27
CA GLU A 3 16.85 -2.20 -10.82
C GLU A 3 15.68 -1.44 -10.17
N LEU A 4 15.54 -0.16 -10.50
CA LEU A 4 14.42 0.68 -10.08
C LEU A 4 13.08 0.03 -10.44
N ARG A 5 12.99 -0.49 -11.67
CA ARG A 5 11.79 -1.20 -12.13
C ARG A 5 11.52 -2.40 -11.22
N ARG A 6 12.51 -3.27 -10.96
CA ARG A 6 12.33 -4.44 -10.09
C ARG A 6 11.86 -4.07 -8.67
N ALA A 7 12.45 -3.02 -8.09
CA ALA A 7 12.07 -2.55 -6.76
C ALA A 7 10.62 -2.03 -6.72
N PHE A 8 10.21 -1.24 -7.72
CA PHE A 8 8.83 -0.80 -7.84
C PHE A 8 7.87 -1.98 -8.04
N TRP A 9 8.24 -2.95 -8.88
CA TRP A 9 7.47 -4.18 -9.08
C TRP A 9 7.30 -4.98 -7.79
N ALA A 10 8.32 -5.06 -6.93
CA ALA A 10 8.20 -5.75 -5.65
C ALA A 10 7.13 -5.10 -4.75
N ILE A 11 7.10 -3.78 -4.69
CA ILE A 11 6.07 -3.02 -3.97
C ILE A 11 4.70 -3.26 -4.61
N SER A 12 4.57 -3.07 -5.93
CA SER A 12 3.28 -3.24 -6.62
C SER A 12 2.70 -4.65 -6.47
N VAL A 13 3.55 -5.68 -6.54
CA VAL A 13 3.12 -7.07 -6.34
C VAL A 13 2.68 -7.29 -4.90
N TRP A 14 3.37 -6.72 -3.92
CA TRP A 14 2.94 -6.81 -2.53
C TRP A 14 1.59 -6.12 -2.30
N CYS A 15 1.42 -4.88 -2.79
CA CYS A 15 0.14 -4.16 -2.70
C CYS A 15 -1.00 -4.98 -3.30
N ARG A 16 -0.81 -5.50 -4.51
CA ARG A 16 -1.80 -6.34 -5.19
C ARG A 16 -2.16 -7.60 -4.39
N ARG A 17 -1.16 -8.30 -3.83
CA ARG A 17 -1.40 -9.49 -3.01
C ARG A 17 -2.18 -9.15 -1.73
N THR A 18 -1.96 -7.96 -1.18
CA THR A 18 -2.70 -7.45 -0.02
C THR A 18 -4.16 -7.17 -0.39
N ASP A 19 -4.42 -6.45 -1.49
CA ASP A 19 -5.78 -6.17 -1.98
C ASP A 19 -6.55 -7.47 -2.32
N GLU A 20 -5.88 -8.44 -2.97
CA GLU A 20 -6.48 -9.73 -3.33
C GLU A 20 -6.95 -10.54 -2.11
N LEU A 21 -6.54 -10.19 -0.87
CA LEU A 21 -7.10 -10.79 0.33
C LEU A 21 -8.57 -10.39 0.55
N VAL A 22 -8.97 -9.17 0.19
CA VAL A 22 -10.34 -8.66 0.44
C VAL A 22 -11.16 -8.45 -0.83
N ASP A 23 -10.52 -8.37 -1.99
CA ASP A 23 -11.18 -8.20 -3.30
C ASP A 23 -10.97 -9.39 -4.25
N GLY A 24 -10.16 -10.39 -3.85
CA GLY A 24 -9.86 -11.55 -4.68
C GLY A 24 -10.96 -12.60 -4.73
N PRO A 25 -10.79 -13.67 -5.54
CA PRO A 25 -11.78 -14.75 -5.67
C PRO A 25 -12.14 -15.47 -4.36
N ASN A 26 -11.26 -15.39 -3.36
CA ASN A 26 -11.45 -16.00 -2.04
C ASN A 26 -11.81 -14.98 -0.95
N ALA A 27 -12.06 -13.72 -1.31
CA ALA A 27 -12.36 -12.63 -0.37
C ALA A 27 -13.46 -12.97 0.64
N THR A 28 -14.52 -13.64 0.19
CA THR A 28 -15.66 -14.04 1.05
C THR A 28 -15.26 -14.96 2.20
N TYR A 29 -14.11 -15.63 2.11
CA TYR A 29 -13.58 -16.51 3.15
C TYR A 29 -12.47 -15.87 4.00
N THR A 30 -12.06 -14.65 3.67
CA THR A 30 -11.00 -13.95 4.39
C THR A 30 -11.50 -13.52 5.76
N THR A 31 -10.70 -13.82 6.78
CA THR A 31 -11.01 -13.49 8.17
C THR A 31 -10.02 -12.47 8.73
N PRO A 32 -10.35 -11.77 9.83
CA PRO A 32 -9.38 -10.92 10.51
C PRO A 32 -8.07 -11.64 10.89
N LYS A 33 -8.13 -12.95 11.19
CA LYS A 33 -6.95 -13.78 11.47
C LYS A 33 -6.03 -13.95 10.26
N ASP A 34 -6.57 -13.89 9.04
CA ASP A 34 -5.76 -13.95 7.82
C ASP A 34 -4.98 -12.65 7.64
N LEU A 35 -5.58 -11.50 7.95
CA LEU A 35 -4.89 -10.21 7.96
C LEU A 35 -3.85 -10.10 9.10
N GLU A 36 -4.13 -10.67 10.28
CA GLU A 36 -3.12 -10.78 11.36
C GLU A 36 -1.92 -11.65 10.92
N ARG A 37 -2.18 -12.78 10.24
CA ARG A 37 -1.12 -13.62 9.67
C ARG A 37 -0.33 -12.88 8.59
N TRP A 38 -1.01 -12.09 7.76
CA TRP A 38 -0.38 -11.27 6.73
C TRP A 38 0.50 -10.16 7.34
N GLU A 39 0.03 -9.51 8.40
CA GLU A 39 0.80 -8.53 9.16
C GLU A 39 2.05 -9.16 9.81
N LYS A 40 1.93 -10.35 10.41
CA LYS A 40 3.09 -11.09 10.90
C LYS A 40 4.09 -11.37 9.77
N ARG A 41 3.60 -11.81 8.61
CA ARG A 41 4.43 -12.08 7.42
C ARG A 41 5.14 -10.81 6.93
N LEU A 42 4.48 -9.65 6.95
CA LEU A 42 5.11 -8.37 6.66
C LEU A 42 6.28 -8.08 7.61
N ASN A 43 6.11 -8.28 8.91
CA ASN A 43 7.20 -8.12 9.88
C ASN A 43 8.35 -9.10 9.57
N ASP A 44 8.05 -10.37 9.27
CA ASP A 44 9.06 -11.37 8.89
C ASP A 44 9.85 -10.93 7.63
N ILE A 45 9.21 -10.34 6.62
CA ILE A 45 9.88 -9.79 5.41
C ILE A 45 10.88 -8.68 5.77
N PHE A 46 10.47 -7.72 6.59
CA PHE A 46 11.30 -6.59 7.01
C PHE A 46 12.42 -6.99 7.99
N GLU A 47 12.27 -8.13 8.66
CA GLU A 47 13.31 -8.74 9.48
C GLU A 47 14.20 -9.74 8.71
N GLY A 48 14.06 -9.81 7.38
CA GLY A 48 14.91 -10.64 6.52
C GLY A 48 14.58 -12.13 6.54
N ARG A 49 13.35 -12.51 6.89
CA ARG A 49 12.84 -13.90 6.90
C ARG A 49 11.71 -14.11 5.88
N PRO A 50 11.97 -13.96 4.56
CA PRO A 50 10.94 -14.13 3.54
C PRO A 50 10.47 -15.59 3.43
N CYS A 51 9.19 -15.81 3.10
CA CYS A 51 8.62 -17.15 2.97
C CYS A 51 8.48 -17.64 1.52
N ASP A 52 8.47 -16.72 0.53
CA ASP A 52 8.40 -17.07 -0.90
C ASP A 52 9.18 -16.09 -1.79
N VAL A 53 9.14 -16.30 -3.11
CA VAL A 53 9.88 -15.48 -4.09
C VAL A 53 9.45 -14.01 -4.15
N TYR A 54 8.19 -13.71 -3.82
CA TYR A 54 7.68 -12.34 -3.81
C TYR A 54 8.13 -11.61 -2.53
N ASP A 55 8.10 -12.33 -1.41
CA ASP A 55 8.64 -11.84 -0.13
C ASP A 55 10.13 -11.54 -0.23
N VAL A 56 10.90 -12.41 -0.92
CA VAL A 56 12.32 -12.17 -1.21
C VAL A 56 12.51 -10.88 -1.99
N ALA A 57 11.68 -10.62 -2.99
CA ALA A 57 11.78 -9.39 -3.79
C ALA A 57 11.51 -8.13 -2.97
N LEU A 58 10.51 -8.17 -2.07
CA LEU A 58 10.25 -7.04 -1.18
C LEU A 58 11.33 -6.88 -0.11
N SER A 59 11.83 -7.97 0.47
CA SER A 59 12.92 -7.94 1.46
C SER A 59 14.22 -7.37 0.85
N ASP A 60 14.56 -7.79 -0.38
CA ASP A 60 15.69 -7.22 -1.14
C ASP A 60 15.50 -5.70 -1.37
N THR A 61 14.29 -5.29 -1.74
CA THR A 61 13.94 -3.87 -1.91
C THR A 61 14.08 -3.10 -0.59
N ALA A 62 13.60 -3.67 0.51
CA ALA A 62 13.70 -3.08 1.85
C ALA A 62 15.14 -2.89 2.32
N SER A 63 16.03 -3.79 1.94
CA SER A 63 17.45 -3.69 2.27
C SER A 63 18.21 -2.61 1.48
N LYS A 64 17.72 -2.23 0.30
CA LYS A 64 18.40 -1.33 -0.64
C LYS A 64 17.89 0.11 -0.60
N TYR A 65 16.63 0.29 -0.25
CA TYR A 65 15.95 1.57 -0.25
C TYR A 65 15.46 1.91 1.16
N PRO A 66 15.41 3.20 1.53
CA PRO A 66 14.96 3.63 2.85
C PRO A 66 13.43 3.59 2.96
N ILE A 67 12.83 2.43 2.68
CA ILE A 67 11.39 2.22 2.82
C ILE A 67 11.05 1.98 4.30
N HIS A 68 10.01 2.64 4.77
CA HIS A 68 9.50 2.43 6.12
C HIS A 68 8.41 1.36 6.11
N ILE A 69 8.33 0.53 7.15
CA ILE A 69 7.30 -0.52 7.26
C ILE A 69 5.90 0.06 7.50
N GLN A 70 5.80 1.26 8.09
CA GLN A 70 4.52 1.83 8.54
C GLN A 70 3.47 1.95 7.42
N PRO A 71 3.76 2.49 6.22
CA PRO A 71 2.76 2.52 5.14
C PRO A 71 2.21 1.13 4.78
N PHE A 72 3.03 0.08 4.87
CA PHE A 72 2.58 -1.29 4.60
C PHE A 72 1.61 -1.76 5.69
N LYS A 73 1.89 -1.46 6.96
CA LYS A 73 0.96 -1.74 8.07
C LYS A 73 -0.34 -0.98 7.92
N ASP A 74 -0.24 0.31 7.57
CA ASP A 74 -1.41 1.16 7.35
C ASP A 74 -2.28 0.63 6.21
N MET A 75 -1.71 0.07 5.14
CA MET A 75 -2.49 -0.56 4.08
C MET A 75 -3.26 -1.79 4.60
N ILE A 76 -2.63 -2.61 5.45
CA ILE A 76 -3.31 -3.75 6.09
C ILE A 76 -4.46 -3.28 6.99
N GLU A 77 -4.31 -2.17 7.70
CA GLU A 77 -5.42 -1.56 8.46
C GLU A 77 -6.58 -1.16 7.55
N GLY A 78 -6.30 -0.66 6.34
CA GLY A 78 -7.31 -0.44 5.30
C GLY A 78 -8.09 -1.72 4.98
N MET A 79 -7.39 -2.81 4.70
CA MET A 79 -8.02 -4.11 4.41
C MET A 79 -8.87 -4.63 5.59
N LYS A 80 -8.46 -4.34 6.84
CA LYS A 80 -9.25 -4.71 8.03
C LYS A 80 -10.58 -3.94 8.07
N LEU A 81 -10.60 -2.69 7.60
CA LEU A 81 -11.84 -1.92 7.47
C LEU A 81 -12.76 -2.55 6.42
N ASP A 82 -12.23 -3.00 5.27
CA ASP A 82 -13.03 -3.61 4.20
C ASP A 82 -13.79 -4.87 4.64
N LEU A 83 -13.26 -5.62 5.61
CA LEU A 83 -13.95 -6.79 6.17
C LEU A 83 -15.18 -6.45 7.03
N THR A 84 -15.29 -5.22 7.54
CA THR A 84 -16.25 -4.86 8.60
C THR A 84 -17.09 -3.64 8.30
N LYS A 85 -16.65 -2.77 7.40
CA LYS A 85 -17.24 -1.45 7.17
C LYS A 85 -17.71 -1.33 5.72
N SER A 86 -19.02 -1.17 5.56
CA SER A 86 -19.67 -0.96 4.25
C SER A 86 -20.11 0.49 4.03
N ARG A 87 -19.99 1.36 5.03
CA ARG A 87 -20.39 2.77 4.94
C ARG A 87 -19.48 3.66 5.77
N TYR A 88 -19.15 4.82 5.22
CA TYR A 88 -18.42 5.89 5.92
C TYR A 88 -19.39 6.99 6.32
N GLU A 89 -19.32 7.42 7.58
CA GLU A 89 -20.28 8.37 8.16
C GLU A 89 -20.03 9.81 7.68
N ASN A 90 -18.78 10.12 7.36
CA ASN A 90 -18.37 11.45 6.92
C ASN A 90 -17.14 11.38 6.00
N PHE A 91 -16.80 12.53 5.42
CA PHE A 91 -15.69 12.63 4.49
C PHE A 91 -14.32 12.34 5.14
N ASP A 92 -14.13 12.65 6.42
CA ASP A 92 -12.85 12.40 7.10
C ASP A 92 -12.59 10.90 7.25
N GLU A 93 -13.63 10.11 7.55
CA GLU A 93 -13.50 8.65 7.58
C GLU A 93 -13.20 8.08 6.18
N LEU A 94 -13.88 8.59 5.14
CA LEU A 94 -13.61 8.20 3.76
C LEU A 94 -12.18 8.59 3.33
N TYR A 95 -11.73 9.77 3.74
CA TYR A 95 -10.39 10.27 3.46
C TYR A 95 -9.32 9.40 4.12
N LEU A 96 -9.54 9.02 5.38
CA LEU A 96 -8.66 8.09 6.10
C LEU A 96 -8.62 6.72 5.41
N TYR A 97 -9.75 6.22 4.93
CA TYR A 97 -9.77 5.00 4.13
C TYR A 97 -8.96 5.14 2.84
N CYS A 98 -9.14 6.24 2.09
CA CYS A 98 -8.35 6.51 0.89
C CYS A 98 -6.84 6.64 1.19
N TYR A 99 -6.48 7.19 2.35
CA TYR A 99 -5.11 7.18 2.85
C TYR A 99 -4.60 5.73 2.95
N HIS A 100 -5.33 4.86 3.64
CA HIS A 100 -4.92 3.48 3.89
C HIS A 100 -4.73 2.69 2.59
N VAL A 101 -5.71 2.70 1.68
CA VAL A 101 -5.70 1.79 0.51
C VAL A 101 -4.95 2.35 -0.70
N ALA A 102 -4.80 3.67 -0.82
CA ALA A 102 -4.15 4.28 -1.99
C ALA A 102 -3.03 5.27 -1.64
N GLY A 103 -3.21 6.07 -0.59
CA GLY A 103 -2.20 7.03 -0.13
C GLY A 103 -0.90 6.34 0.29
N THR A 104 -1.00 5.23 1.02
CA THR A 104 0.14 4.41 1.47
C THR A 104 1.00 3.92 0.30
N VAL A 105 0.42 3.56 -0.84
CA VAL A 105 1.15 3.11 -2.04
C VAL A 105 2.11 4.20 -2.54
N GLY A 106 1.68 5.46 -2.49
CA GLY A 106 2.54 6.61 -2.77
C GLY A 106 3.72 6.69 -1.81
N LEU A 107 3.46 6.56 -0.50
CA LEU A 107 4.49 6.59 0.53
C LEU A 107 5.50 5.43 0.43
N MET A 108 5.06 4.24 0.02
CA MET A 108 5.94 3.09 -0.26
C MET A 108 6.84 3.34 -1.47
N SER A 109 6.31 4.03 -2.49
CA SER A 109 6.95 4.16 -3.80
C SER A 109 7.98 5.30 -3.86
N VAL A 110 7.78 6.40 -3.13
CA VAL A 110 8.67 7.57 -3.14
C VAL A 110 10.14 7.22 -2.82
N PRO A 111 10.48 6.43 -1.77
CA PRO A 111 11.86 6.04 -1.49
C PRO A 111 12.55 5.29 -2.63
N VAL A 112 11.78 4.54 -3.43
CA VAL A 112 12.30 3.78 -4.56
C VAL A 112 12.48 4.66 -5.79
N ILE A 113 11.44 5.40 -6.18
CA ILE A 113 11.44 6.30 -7.34
C ILE A 113 12.49 7.41 -7.17
N GLY A 114 12.64 7.89 -5.94
CA GLY A 114 13.57 8.95 -5.59
C GLY A 114 13.10 10.33 -6.06
N ILE A 115 13.87 11.35 -5.66
CA ILE A 115 13.62 12.74 -6.02
C ILE A 115 14.67 13.15 -7.06
N ALA A 116 14.23 13.77 -8.16
CA ALA A 116 15.15 14.21 -9.21
C ALA A 116 16.23 15.15 -8.64
N PRO A 117 17.52 15.00 -8.99
CA PRO A 117 18.61 15.78 -8.39
C PRO A 117 18.50 17.31 -8.56
N LYS A 118 17.76 17.75 -9.58
CA LYS A 118 17.51 19.18 -9.87
C LYS A 118 16.20 19.69 -9.27
N SER A 119 15.46 18.85 -8.54
CA SER A 119 14.22 19.25 -7.90
C SER A 119 14.50 20.28 -6.80
N LYS A 120 13.68 21.31 -6.73
CA LYS A 120 13.69 22.29 -5.63
C LYS A 120 12.70 21.93 -4.51
N ALA A 121 11.91 20.87 -4.69
CA ALA A 121 10.94 20.43 -3.71
C ALA A 121 11.66 19.86 -2.47
N SER A 122 11.12 20.15 -1.28
CA SER A 122 11.55 19.46 -0.07
C SER A 122 11.09 18.01 -0.10
N ILE A 123 11.77 17.14 0.66
CA ILE A 123 11.39 15.74 0.82
C ILE A 123 9.93 15.66 1.29
N GLU A 124 9.59 16.41 2.34
CA GLU A 124 8.22 16.49 2.88
C GLU A 124 7.17 16.86 1.81
N SER A 125 7.46 17.85 0.97
CA SER A 125 6.56 18.26 -0.10
C SER A 125 6.33 17.15 -1.12
N VAL A 126 7.34 16.34 -1.43
CA VAL A 126 7.20 15.20 -2.36
C VAL A 126 6.35 14.09 -1.75
N TYR A 127 6.56 13.76 -0.47
CA TYR A 127 5.73 12.77 0.22
C TYR A 127 4.27 13.21 0.33
N ASN A 128 4.03 14.48 0.69
CA ASN A 128 2.67 15.05 0.73
C ASN A 128 2.00 15.03 -0.65
N ALA A 129 2.74 15.34 -1.72
CA ALA A 129 2.21 15.27 -3.08
C ALA A 129 1.89 13.83 -3.52
N ALA A 130 2.77 12.86 -3.20
CA ALA A 130 2.52 11.45 -3.50
C ALA A 130 1.30 10.91 -2.75
N LEU A 131 1.15 11.29 -1.48
CA LEU A 131 -0.01 10.95 -0.68
C LEU A 131 -1.31 11.54 -1.26
N ALA A 132 -1.30 12.84 -1.55
CA ALA A 132 -2.45 13.53 -2.12
C ALA A 132 -2.86 12.94 -3.48
N LEU A 133 -1.89 12.55 -4.32
CA LEU A 133 -2.15 11.91 -5.60
C LEU A 133 -2.84 10.55 -5.42
N GLY A 134 -2.37 9.71 -4.49
CA GLY A 134 -2.99 8.42 -4.19
C GLY A 134 -4.43 8.58 -3.72
N ILE A 135 -4.66 9.50 -2.78
CA ILE A 135 -6.00 9.79 -2.26
C ILE A 135 -6.91 10.33 -3.37
N ALA A 136 -6.44 11.28 -4.18
CA ALA A 136 -7.22 11.84 -5.28
C ALA A 136 -7.62 10.77 -6.30
N ASN A 137 -6.71 9.86 -6.65
CA ASN A 137 -7.03 8.74 -7.54
C ASN A 137 -8.09 7.82 -6.94
N GLN A 138 -8.02 7.51 -5.65
CA GLN A 138 -9.02 6.64 -5.00
C GLN A 138 -10.39 7.29 -4.92
N LEU A 139 -10.45 8.57 -4.53
CA LEU A 139 -11.71 9.33 -4.56
C LEU A 139 -12.29 9.38 -5.98
N THR A 140 -11.44 9.48 -7.00
CA THR A 140 -11.87 9.45 -8.41
C THR A 140 -12.45 8.10 -8.79
N ASN A 141 -11.82 6.99 -8.38
CA ASN A 141 -12.35 5.64 -8.61
C ASN A 141 -13.71 5.46 -7.92
N ILE A 142 -13.81 5.81 -6.64
CA ILE A 142 -15.06 5.72 -5.89
C ILE A 142 -16.17 6.51 -6.58
N LEU A 143 -15.90 7.76 -7.00
CA LEU A 143 -16.89 8.58 -7.71
C LEU A 143 -17.31 7.99 -9.07
N ARG A 144 -16.38 7.34 -9.78
CA ARG A 144 -16.65 6.68 -11.06
C ARG A 144 -17.57 5.47 -10.86
N ASP A 145 -17.36 4.72 -9.78
CA ASP A 145 -17.97 3.41 -9.55
C ASP A 145 -19.31 3.52 -8.78
N VAL A 146 -19.72 4.74 -8.41
CA VAL A 146 -21.06 5.01 -7.84
C VAL A 146 -22.15 4.48 -8.77
N GLY A 147 -22.91 3.49 -8.29
CA GLY A 147 -24.04 2.88 -9.00
C GLY A 147 -23.70 1.59 -9.76
N GLU A 148 -22.42 1.20 -9.81
CA GLU A 148 -21.98 -0.14 -10.23
C GLU A 148 -21.80 -1.08 -9.03
N GLU A 149 -21.43 -0.52 -7.86
CA GLU A 149 -21.29 -1.19 -6.56
C GLU A 149 -22.44 -0.91 -5.58
#